data_AF-A0A976DV64-F1
#
_entry.id   AF-A0A976DV64-F1
#
_cell.length_a   1.000
_cell.length_b   1.000
_cell.length_c   1.000
_cell.angle_alpha   90.00
_cell.angle_beta   90.00
_cell.angle_gamma   90.00
#
_symmetry.space_group_name_H-M   'P 1'
#
loop_
_entity.id
_entity.type
_entity.pdbx_description
1 polymer ?
#
loop_
_entity_poly.entity_id
_entity_poly.type
_entity_poly.pdbx_seq_one_letter_code
_entity_poly.pdbx_strand_id
1 'polypeptide(L)'
;MTFWTRTIMVLIMVLVFANCGAIQDQSKQLPTTIWQTERCDTTQRITHFSAFDLALPFTQTDTLTPQLTEVPHLFMVVLDKQQLTSWAVVSAASFKGRPSTWQLANLPDSLATSKVALQTLDSEYLWSLVGQPDYPYDRYQTLLQATRDSFLTKRAAVMVDYQRDFPKYALRVQSDLRGAGFQRQYLAMGKSVSPLGQHQFGLASDIGIHYRGKQLQNMAHYKTFLNDIGGRYGLTWGGNFKGFVDSNHVQYFLNSSELLRRFPELRFEFEPFARYFKNRVKRMTAAGKEAKVEDTKALLATLHSLHFNTPCTCDTLAQRPTSKRVLAIQKQMKTAGYVARRDLMVVGDLDAQTATLLHPTGLVRTLRMGVWK
;
A
#
# COMPACT_ATOMS: atom_id res chain seq x y z
N MET A 1 25.20 -28.91 -54.44
CA MET A 1 24.95 -29.90 -53.37
C MET A 1 25.70 -29.46 -52.13
N THR A 2 24.96 -29.30 -51.03
CA THR A 2 25.38 -29.39 -49.61
C THR A 2 26.67 -28.67 -49.20
N PHE A 3 26.59 -27.48 -48.59
CA PHE A 3 27.49 -27.08 -47.49
C PHE A 3 27.12 -25.74 -46.78
N TRP A 4 25.86 -25.31 -46.68
CA TRP A 4 25.57 -23.97 -46.09
C TRP A 4 24.28 -23.86 -45.26
N THR A 5 23.95 -24.86 -44.43
CA THR A 5 22.75 -24.77 -43.56
C THR A 5 22.90 -25.34 -42.15
N ARG A 6 24.12 -25.53 -41.62
CA ARG A 6 24.28 -26.06 -40.25
C ARG A 6 25.04 -25.20 -39.25
N THR A 7 25.52 -24.01 -39.61
CA THR A 7 26.34 -23.19 -38.69
C THR A 7 25.59 -21.98 -38.09
N ILE A 8 24.40 -21.62 -38.61
CA ILE A 8 23.64 -20.45 -38.09
C ILE A 8 22.67 -20.82 -36.96
N MET A 9 22.32 -22.11 -36.83
CA MET A 9 21.30 -22.55 -35.88
C MET A 9 21.83 -22.82 -34.46
N VAL A 10 23.15 -22.88 -34.27
CA VAL A 10 23.78 -23.06 -32.94
C VAL A 10 24.15 -21.72 -32.29
N LEU A 11 24.31 -20.64 -33.06
CA LEU A 11 24.67 -19.32 -32.51
C LEU A 11 23.47 -18.53 -31.94
N ILE A 12 22.24 -18.82 -32.40
CA ILE A 12 21.03 -18.15 -31.90
C ILE A 12 20.54 -18.78 -30.58
N MET A 13 20.93 -20.03 -30.27
CA MET A 13 20.55 -20.69 -29.02
C MET A 13 21.48 -20.40 -27.84
N VAL A 14 22.64 -19.78 -28.07
CA VAL A 14 23.59 -19.36 -27.00
C VAL A 14 23.41 -17.88 -26.63
N LEU A 15 22.79 -17.06 -27.48
CA LEU A 15 22.51 -15.64 -27.18
C LEU A 15 21.15 -15.38 -26.50
N VAL A 16 20.31 -16.41 -26.32
CA VAL A 16 19.03 -16.30 -25.58
C VAL A 16 19.15 -16.73 -24.10
N PHE A 17 20.25 -17.39 -23.71
CA PHE A 17 20.51 -17.74 -22.30
C PHE A 17 21.49 -16.80 -21.57
N ALA A 18 21.99 -15.75 -22.23
CA ALA A 18 22.87 -14.75 -21.62
C ALA A 18 22.13 -13.53 -21.03
N ASN A 19 20.79 -13.54 -20.99
CA ASN A 19 19.99 -12.48 -20.33
C ASN A 19 19.28 -12.96 -19.03
N CYS A 20 19.62 -14.17 -18.55
CA CYS A 20 19.26 -14.65 -17.22
C CYS A 20 20.51 -14.64 -16.33
N GLY A 21 20.87 -13.48 -15.78
CA GLY A 21 22.08 -13.42 -14.95
C GLY A 21 22.46 -12.05 -14.41
N ALA A 22 21.50 -11.17 -14.15
CA ALA A 22 21.75 -9.98 -13.32
C ALA A 22 20.46 -9.53 -12.64
N ILE A 23 19.83 -10.43 -11.88
CA ILE A 23 19.16 -9.97 -10.65
C ILE A 23 20.31 -9.59 -9.73
N GLN A 24 20.79 -8.36 -9.92
CA GLN A 24 21.72 -7.74 -9.00
C GLN A 24 21.04 -7.80 -7.64
N ASP A 25 21.69 -8.46 -6.70
CA ASP A 25 21.24 -8.66 -5.34
C ASP A 25 20.94 -7.28 -4.70
N GLN A 26 19.67 -6.83 -4.80
CA GLN A 26 19.16 -5.63 -4.13
C GLN A 26 18.99 -5.86 -2.62
N SER A 27 19.60 -6.92 -2.07
CA SER A 27 19.69 -7.16 -0.63
C SER A 27 20.71 -6.28 0.08
N LYS A 28 21.35 -5.29 -0.58
CA LYS A 28 22.06 -4.22 0.14
C LYS A 28 21.07 -3.56 1.11
N GLN A 29 21.11 -4.03 2.36
CA GLN A 29 20.30 -3.52 3.46
C GLN A 29 20.58 -2.04 3.55
N LEU A 30 19.57 -1.22 3.26
CA LEU A 30 19.62 0.20 3.51
C LEU A 30 20.03 0.41 4.97
N PRO A 31 20.95 1.34 5.27
CA PRO A 31 21.34 1.63 6.64
C PRO A 31 20.09 1.87 7.50
N THR A 32 19.97 1.12 8.59
CA THR A 32 18.75 1.01 9.40
C THR A 32 18.41 2.26 10.20
N THR A 33 19.14 3.37 10.02
CA THR A 33 19.02 4.63 10.75
C THR A 33 18.57 5.81 9.90
N ILE A 34 18.52 5.71 8.57
CA ILE A 34 18.28 6.87 7.67
C ILE A 34 16.90 7.51 7.93
N TRP A 35 15.88 6.70 8.25
CA TRP A 35 14.53 7.18 8.56
C TRP A 35 14.46 8.05 9.82
N GLN A 36 15.50 8.09 10.66
CA GLN A 36 15.55 8.90 11.87
C GLN A 36 15.73 10.39 11.57
N THR A 37 16.41 10.70 10.45
CA THR A 37 16.61 12.08 9.97
C THR A 37 15.55 12.52 8.98
N GLU A 38 14.64 11.61 8.62
CA GLU A 38 13.56 11.85 7.67
C GLU A 38 12.73 13.05 8.10
N ARG A 39 12.56 13.99 7.17
CA ARG A 39 11.76 15.19 7.40
C ARG A 39 11.15 15.70 6.12
N CYS A 40 10.06 16.43 6.26
CA CYS A 40 9.40 17.08 5.16
C CYS A 40 9.98 18.51 4.99
N ASP A 41 10.67 18.77 3.88
CA ASP A 41 11.36 20.03 3.62
C ASP A 41 10.50 20.98 2.79
N THR A 42 10.08 22.08 3.43
CA THR A 42 9.26 23.13 2.79
C THR A 42 10.04 24.10 1.91
N THR A 43 11.38 24.03 1.91
CA THR A 43 12.24 24.90 1.08
C THR A 43 12.37 24.35 -0.34
N GLN A 44 12.14 23.05 -0.53
CA GLN A 44 12.03 22.45 -1.85
C GLN A 44 10.60 22.59 -2.38
N ARG A 45 10.50 22.86 -3.68
CA ARG A 45 9.22 23.02 -4.36
C ARG A 45 8.81 21.73 -5.05
N ILE A 46 7.61 21.28 -4.77
CA ILE A 46 6.90 20.28 -5.54
C ILE A 46 6.61 20.86 -6.92
N THR A 47 6.92 20.09 -7.97
CA THR A 47 6.71 20.47 -9.38
C THR A 47 5.53 19.74 -10.02
N HIS A 48 5.05 18.67 -9.39
CA HIS A 48 3.91 17.89 -9.85
C HIS A 48 3.20 17.24 -8.67
N PHE A 49 1.90 17.01 -8.79
CA PHE A 49 1.11 16.22 -7.86
C PHE A 49 0.52 15.01 -8.58
N SER A 50 0.70 13.82 -8.00
CA SER A 50 -0.04 12.61 -8.38
C SER A 50 -1.34 12.46 -7.57
N ALA A 51 -2.21 11.54 -7.99
CA ALA A 51 -3.37 11.13 -7.20
C ALA A 51 -2.97 10.61 -5.80
N PHE A 52 -1.86 9.87 -5.73
CA PHE A 52 -1.27 9.40 -4.48
C PHE A 52 -0.95 10.57 -3.54
N ASP A 53 -0.24 11.60 -4.05
CA ASP A 53 0.24 12.74 -3.25
C ASP A 53 -0.91 13.60 -2.72
N LEU A 54 -2.02 13.67 -3.46
CA LEU A 54 -3.20 14.43 -3.06
C LEU A 54 -4.12 13.64 -2.14
N ALA A 55 -4.20 12.31 -2.28
CA ALA A 55 -5.06 11.49 -1.42
C ALA A 55 -4.41 11.21 -0.06
N LEU A 56 -3.15 10.77 -0.04
CA LEU A 56 -2.47 10.29 1.18
C LEU A 56 -2.56 11.26 2.39
N PRO A 57 -2.41 12.58 2.24
CA PRO A 57 -2.50 13.51 3.37
C PRO A 57 -3.84 13.48 4.12
N PHE A 58 -4.90 13.05 3.45
CA PHE A 58 -6.26 13.06 3.99
C PHE A 58 -6.78 11.67 4.36
N THR A 59 -6.10 10.58 3.97
CA THR A 59 -6.49 9.22 4.39
C THR A 59 -6.33 8.99 5.89
N GLN A 60 -5.45 9.75 6.55
CA GLN A 60 -5.28 9.74 8.01
C GLN A 60 -6.48 10.36 8.76
N THR A 61 -7.48 10.88 8.03
CA THR A 61 -8.64 11.61 8.56
C THR A 61 -9.94 10.84 8.39
N ASP A 62 -9.88 9.51 8.58
CA ASP A 62 -10.99 8.53 8.48
C ASP A 62 -12.25 8.86 9.33
N THR A 63 -12.26 10.00 10.03
CA THR A 63 -13.43 10.57 10.69
C THR A 63 -14.45 11.18 9.72
N LEU A 64 -14.06 11.48 8.49
CA LEU A 64 -14.92 12.17 7.52
C LEU A 64 -15.71 11.22 6.64
N THR A 65 -15.11 10.07 6.28
CA THR A 65 -15.75 9.03 5.46
C THR A 65 -17.13 8.63 5.97
N PRO A 66 -17.36 8.39 7.28
CA PRO A 66 -18.68 8.01 7.79
C PRO A 66 -19.75 9.10 7.69
N GLN A 67 -19.36 10.35 7.37
CA GLN A 67 -20.29 11.47 7.23
C GLN A 67 -20.86 11.60 5.81
N LEU A 68 -20.39 10.79 4.85
CA LEU A 68 -20.93 10.73 3.51
C LEU A 68 -22.22 9.90 3.49
N THR A 69 -23.33 10.51 3.06
CA THR A 69 -24.64 9.86 3.00
C THR A 69 -25.02 9.37 1.60
N GLU A 70 -24.34 9.88 0.58
CA GLU A 70 -24.55 9.53 -0.83
C GLU A 70 -23.19 9.24 -1.49
N VAL A 71 -23.19 8.39 -2.52
CA VAL A 71 -21.97 8.09 -3.27
C VAL A 71 -21.54 9.34 -4.04
N PRO A 72 -20.36 9.90 -3.74
CA PRO A 72 -19.93 11.16 -4.32
C PRO A 72 -19.27 10.95 -5.70
N HIS A 73 -19.19 12.02 -6.48
CA HIS A 73 -18.07 12.18 -7.39
C HIS A 73 -16.90 12.79 -6.61
N LEU A 74 -15.68 12.32 -6.88
CA LEU A 74 -14.47 12.90 -6.33
C LEU A 74 -13.69 13.59 -7.44
N PHE A 75 -13.53 14.90 -7.29
CA PHE A 75 -12.78 15.76 -8.20
C PHE A 75 -11.34 15.88 -7.71
N MET A 76 -10.38 15.53 -8.56
CA MET A 76 -8.97 15.87 -8.39
C MET A 76 -8.66 17.08 -9.26
N VAL A 77 -8.01 18.09 -8.70
CA VAL A 77 -7.63 19.31 -9.40
C VAL A 77 -6.20 19.71 -9.06
N VAL A 78 -5.42 20.14 -10.04
CA VAL A 78 -4.09 20.72 -9.84
C VAL A 78 -4.04 22.12 -10.45
N LEU A 79 -3.47 23.05 -9.69
CA LEU A 79 -3.24 24.44 -10.06
C LEU A 79 -1.74 24.73 -10.16
N ASP A 80 -1.34 25.46 -11.19
CA ASP A 80 0.00 26.04 -11.33
C ASP A 80 -0.11 27.45 -11.93
N LYS A 81 0.77 28.37 -11.51
CA LYS A 81 0.79 29.76 -12.00
C LYS A 81 -0.60 30.40 -12.08
N GLN A 82 -1.41 30.17 -11.04
CA GLN A 82 -2.80 30.65 -10.92
C GLN A 82 -3.82 30.06 -11.92
N GLN A 83 -3.47 29.03 -12.67
CA GLN A 83 -4.34 28.40 -13.67
C GLN A 83 -4.57 26.92 -13.38
N LEU A 84 -5.69 26.41 -13.89
CA LEU A 84 -5.99 24.98 -13.88
C LEU A 84 -5.08 24.25 -14.88
N THR A 85 -4.19 23.40 -14.37
CA THR A 85 -3.29 22.61 -15.21
C THR A 85 -3.80 21.21 -15.46
N SER A 86 -4.35 20.56 -14.43
CA SER A 86 -4.96 19.25 -14.60
C SER A 86 -6.19 19.03 -13.73
N TRP A 87 -7.10 18.18 -14.20
CA TRP A 87 -8.19 17.66 -13.37
C TRP A 87 -8.67 16.29 -13.84
N ALA A 88 -9.28 15.56 -12.91
CA ALA A 88 -9.97 14.30 -13.17
C ALA A 88 -11.15 14.14 -12.21
N VAL A 89 -12.08 13.26 -12.55
CA VAL A 89 -13.20 12.88 -11.68
C VAL A 89 -13.27 11.37 -11.61
N VAL A 90 -13.49 10.85 -10.41
CA VAL A 90 -13.75 9.42 -10.18
C VAL A 90 -15.06 9.23 -9.43
N SER A 91 -15.72 8.11 -9.72
CA SER A 91 -16.89 7.66 -8.95
C SER A 91 -17.05 6.14 -9.06
N ALA A 92 -17.94 5.58 -8.25
CA ALA A 92 -18.26 4.16 -8.23
C ALA A 92 -19.78 3.97 -8.07
N ALA A 93 -20.24 2.74 -8.29
CA ALA A 93 -21.66 2.39 -8.09
C ALA A 93 -22.08 2.36 -6.61
N SER A 94 -21.12 2.25 -5.68
CA SER A 94 -21.35 2.23 -4.23
C SER A 94 -20.09 2.67 -3.47
N PHE A 95 -20.18 2.99 -2.18
CA PHE A 95 -19.02 3.31 -1.34
C PHE A 95 -17.94 2.22 -1.33
N LYS A 96 -18.34 0.95 -1.46
CA LYS A 96 -17.45 -0.21 -1.53
C LYS A 96 -17.16 -0.67 -2.97
N GLY A 97 -17.69 0.04 -3.96
CA GLY A 97 -17.51 -0.28 -5.37
C GLY A 97 -16.12 0.13 -5.88
N ARG A 98 -15.69 -0.47 -6.98
CA ARG A 98 -14.46 -0.06 -7.66
C ARG A 98 -14.66 1.28 -8.38
N PRO A 99 -13.80 2.27 -8.14
CA PRO A 99 -13.88 3.55 -8.82
C PRO A 99 -13.49 3.42 -10.29
N SER A 100 -14.09 4.29 -11.11
CA SER A 100 -13.70 4.50 -12.50
C SER A 100 -13.69 5.98 -12.82
N THR A 101 -12.93 6.37 -13.85
CA THR A 101 -12.93 7.76 -14.32
C THR A 101 -14.32 8.13 -14.82
N TRP A 102 -14.90 9.18 -14.24
CA TRP A 102 -16.20 9.69 -14.62
C TRP A 102 -16.07 10.71 -15.75
N GLN A 103 -17.00 10.63 -16.71
CA GLN A 103 -17.07 11.56 -17.82
C GLN A 103 -18.09 12.66 -17.48
N LEU A 104 -17.62 13.89 -17.35
CA LEU A 104 -18.49 15.06 -17.22
C LEU A 104 -19.04 15.40 -18.61
N ALA A 105 -20.35 15.58 -18.71
CA ALA A 105 -21.01 16.05 -19.92
C ALA A 105 -20.90 17.59 -20.02
N ASN A 106 -20.82 18.12 -21.24
CA ASN A 106 -20.86 19.56 -21.53
C ASN A 106 -19.78 20.39 -20.81
N LEU A 107 -18.52 20.01 -20.99
CA LEU A 107 -17.38 20.76 -20.47
C LEU A 107 -17.12 22.01 -21.32
N PRO A 108 -16.93 23.19 -20.72
CA PRO A 108 -16.31 24.32 -21.40
C PRO A 108 -14.95 23.92 -21.99
N ASP A 109 -14.61 24.41 -23.18
CA ASP A 109 -13.35 24.07 -23.87
C ASP A 109 -12.11 24.34 -23.00
N SER A 110 -12.16 25.40 -22.18
CA SER A 110 -11.09 25.76 -21.24
C SER A 110 -10.84 24.74 -20.13
N LEU A 111 -11.82 23.87 -19.84
CA LEU A 111 -11.65 22.73 -18.93
C LEU A 111 -11.27 21.46 -19.70
N ALA A 112 -11.77 21.27 -20.91
CA ALA A 112 -11.54 20.05 -21.68
C ALA A 112 -10.04 19.76 -21.92
N THR A 113 -9.24 20.80 -22.20
CA THR A 113 -7.79 20.68 -22.48
C THR A 113 -6.95 20.27 -21.27
N SER A 114 -7.44 20.53 -20.06
CA SER A 114 -6.72 20.22 -18.80
C SER A 114 -7.17 18.88 -18.20
N LYS A 115 -7.97 18.08 -18.89
CA LYS A 115 -8.40 16.78 -18.38
C LYS A 115 -7.26 15.78 -18.45
N VAL A 116 -7.01 15.04 -17.36
CA VAL A 116 -6.03 13.95 -17.33
C VAL A 116 -6.70 12.59 -17.26
N ALA A 117 -6.09 11.61 -17.94
CA ALA A 117 -6.45 10.21 -17.81
C ALA A 117 -5.81 9.64 -16.54
N LEU A 118 -6.61 9.02 -15.68
CA LEU A 118 -6.13 8.34 -14.49
C LEU A 118 -5.91 6.86 -14.78
N GLN A 119 -4.83 6.30 -14.24
CA GLN A 119 -4.70 4.86 -14.20
C GLN A 119 -5.68 4.27 -13.18
N THR A 120 -5.88 2.95 -13.23
CA THR A 120 -6.75 2.25 -12.28
C THR A 120 -6.34 2.55 -10.84
N LEU A 121 -5.04 2.51 -10.55
CA LEU A 121 -4.54 2.70 -9.19
C LEU A 121 -4.64 4.15 -8.71
N ASP A 122 -4.48 5.13 -9.61
CA ASP A 122 -4.74 6.53 -9.28
C ASP A 122 -6.20 6.73 -8.82
N SER A 123 -7.13 6.08 -9.53
CA SER A 123 -8.55 6.14 -9.19
C SER A 123 -8.83 5.52 -7.81
N GLU A 124 -8.16 4.42 -7.50
CA GLU A 124 -8.23 3.77 -6.18
C GLU A 124 -7.64 4.62 -5.06
N TYR A 125 -6.51 5.30 -5.29
CA TYR A 125 -5.94 6.22 -4.31
C TYR A 125 -6.88 7.37 -4.00
N LEU A 126 -7.47 7.99 -5.02
CA LEU A 126 -8.47 9.04 -4.81
C LEU A 126 -9.68 8.48 -4.05
N TRP A 127 -10.20 7.33 -4.46
CA TRP A 127 -11.38 6.71 -3.84
C TRP A 127 -11.20 6.33 -2.37
N SER A 128 -9.96 6.20 -1.92
CA SER A 128 -9.63 6.02 -0.50
C SER A 128 -10.14 7.17 0.41
N LEU A 129 -10.44 8.35 -0.17
CA LEU A 129 -11.07 9.48 0.55
C LEU A 129 -12.59 9.34 0.71
N VAL A 130 -13.20 8.39 -0.01
CA VAL A 130 -14.64 8.12 -0.02
C VAL A 130 -14.96 6.81 0.68
N GLY A 131 -14.11 5.80 0.52
CA GLY A 131 -14.30 4.49 1.10
C GLY A 131 -13.00 3.72 1.13
N GLN A 132 -12.77 2.98 2.20
CA GLN A 132 -11.64 2.04 2.31
C GLN A 132 -12.18 0.62 2.13
N PRO A 133 -11.53 -0.22 1.31
CA PRO A 133 -11.91 -1.61 1.21
C PRO A 133 -11.67 -2.30 2.56
N ASP A 134 -12.55 -3.24 2.91
CA ASP A 134 -12.34 -4.07 4.10
C ASP A 134 -11.02 -4.85 3.97
N TYR A 135 -10.63 -5.23 2.75
CA TYR A 135 -9.39 -5.89 2.43
C TYR A 135 -8.54 -5.03 1.47
N PRO A 136 -7.36 -4.52 1.90
CA PRO A 136 -6.45 -3.81 1.01
C PRO A 136 -6.12 -4.57 -0.28
N TYR A 137 -6.06 -5.90 -0.24
CA TYR A 137 -5.92 -6.75 -1.42
C TYR A 137 -6.86 -6.39 -2.58
N ASP A 138 -8.11 -6.02 -2.30
CA ASP A 138 -9.12 -5.78 -3.35
C ASP A 138 -8.75 -4.58 -4.25
N ARG A 139 -8.08 -3.58 -3.66
CA ARG A 139 -7.50 -2.41 -4.35
C ARG A 139 -6.32 -2.81 -5.23
N TYR A 140 -5.46 -3.69 -4.72
CA TYR A 140 -4.23 -4.10 -5.38
C TYR A 140 -4.33 -5.44 -6.10
N GLN A 141 -5.54 -5.93 -6.36
CA GLN A 141 -5.72 -7.27 -6.91
C GLN A 141 -4.93 -7.46 -8.21
N THR A 142 -5.04 -6.52 -9.14
CA THR A 142 -4.32 -6.56 -10.43
C THR A 142 -2.80 -6.61 -10.26
N LEU A 143 -2.27 -6.00 -9.19
CA LEU A 143 -0.84 -6.01 -8.87
C LEU A 143 -0.41 -7.33 -8.19
N LEU A 144 -1.26 -7.86 -7.31
CA LEU A 144 -0.90 -8.94 -6.39
C LEU A 144 -1.38 -10.33 -6.83
N GLN A 145 -2.32 -10.43 -7.77
CA GLN A 145 -2.99 -11.68 -8.15
C GLN A 145 -2.00 -12.81 -8.41
N ALA A 146 -1.02 -12.60 -9.32
CA ALA A 146 -0.05 -13.64 -9.67
C ALA A 146 0.81 -14.08 -8.47
N THR A 147 1.17 -13.14 -7.57
CA THR A 147 1.96 -13.46 -6.38
C THR A 147 1.12 -14.19 -5.34
N ARG A 148 -0.15 -13.82 -5.20
CA ARG A 148 -1.11 -14.54 -4.37
C ARG A 148 -1.35 -15.96 -4.89
N ASP A 149 -1.52 -16.15 -6.19
CA ASP A 149 -1.73 -17.48 -6.77
C ASP A 149 -0.50 -18.38 -6.55
N SER A 150 0.70 -17.81 -6.71
CA SER A 150 1.95 -18.48 -6.35
C SER A 150 2.00 -18.85 -4.86
N PHE A 151 1.67 -17.91 -3.97
CA PHE A 151 1.60 -18.16 -2.53
C PHE A 151 0.63 -19.31 -2.19
N LEU A 152 -0.59 -19.26 -2.71
CA LEU A 152 -1.62 -20.27 -2.44
C LEU A 152 -1.22 -21.65 -2.97
N THR A 153 -0.59 -21.70 -4.15
CA THR A 153 -0.04 -22.93 -4.74
C THR A 153 1.05 -23.53 -3.86
N LYS A 154 2.03 -22.71 -3.45
CA LYS A 154 3.12 -23.13 -2.56
C LYS A 154 2.59 -23.61 -1.20
N ARG A 155 1.66 -22.85 -0.61
CA ARG A 155 1.01 -23.22 0.66
C ARG A 155 0.30 -24.57 0.55
N ALA A 156 -0.45 -24.81 -0.51
CA ALA A 156 -1.11 -26.07 -0.74
C ALA A 156 -0.09 -27.22 -0.87
N ALA A 157 1.00 -27.02 -1.61
CA ALA A 157 2.07 -28.02 -1.74
C ALA A 157 2.74 -28.35 -0.40
N VAL A 158 2.99 -27.35 0.44
CA VAL A 158 3.53 -27.52 1.80
C VAL A 158 2.58 -28.36 2.67
N MET A 159 1.28 -28.10 2.60
CA MET A 159 0.25 -28.89 3.31
C MET A 159 0.23 -30.34 2.84
N VAL A 160 0.27 -30.58 1.52
CA VAL A 160 0.30 -31.93 0.93
C VAL A 160 1.55 -32.70 1.36
N ASP A 161 2.72 -32.08 1.27
CA ASP A 161 3.98 -32.69 1.68
C ASP A 161 3.97 -33.10 3.15
N TYR A 162 3.52 -32.21 4.03
CA TYR A 162 3.42 -32.51 5.46
C TYR A 162 2.43 -33.63 5.75
N GLN A 163 1.27 -33.64 5.07
CA GLN A 163 0.27 -34.70 5.26
C GLN A 163 0.74 -36.06 4.74
N ARG A 164 1.52 -36.09 3.66
CA ARG A 164 2.15 -37.32 3.17
C ARG A 164 3.10 -37.91 4.22
N ASP A 165 3.95 -37.06 4.80
CA ASP A 165 4.99 -37.51 5.75
C ASP A 165 4.40 -37.76 7.15
N PHE A 166 3.27 -37.12 7.50
CA PHE A 166 2.60 -37.23 8.80
C PHE A 166 1.07 -37.42 8.69
N PRO A 167 0.59 -38.57 8.17
CA PRO A 167 -0.82 -38.79 7.81
C PRO A 167 -1.80 -38.83 9.01
N LYS A 168 -1.28 -38.92 10.24
CA LYS A 168 -2.09 -38.90 11.47
C LYS A 168 -2.57 -37.49 11.87
N TYR A 169 -2.06 -36.44 11.23
CA TYR A 169 -2.44 -35.06 11.51
C TYR A 169 -3.38 -34.51 10.44
N ALA A 170 -4.36 -33.71 10.86
CA ALA A 170 -5.18 -32.92 9.96
C ALA A 170 -4.69 -31.47 9.94
N LEU A 171 -4.65 -30.84 8.78
CA LEU A 171 -4.29 -29.43 8.63
C LEU A 171 -5.54 -28.60 8.36
N ARG A 172 -5.63 -27.41 8.95
CA ARG A 172 -6.74 -26.48 8.73
C ARG A 172 -6.23 -25.07 8.55
N VAL A 173 -6.59 -24.44 7.43
CA VAL A 173 -6.39 -23.01 7.25
C VAL A 173 -7.37 -22.27 8.16
N GLN A 174 -6.83 -21.49 9.09
CA GLN A 174 -7.59 -20.75 10.12
C GLN A 174 -7.82 -19.31 9.68
N SER A 175 -6.88 -18.72 8.95
CA SER A 175 -6.97 -17.37 8.43
C SER A 175 -6.16 -17.27 7.14
N ASP A 176 -6.70 -16.59 6.13
CA ASP A 176 -6.00 -16.23 4.89
C ASP A 176 -6.05 -14.71 4.73
N LEU A 177 -7.06 -14.23 4.00
CA LEU A 177 -7.31 -12.81 3.80
C LEU A 177 -7.99 -12.24 5.06
N ARG A 178 -7.36 -11.26 5.69
CA ARG A 178 -7.87 -10.63 6.92
C ARG A 178 -8.25 -9.18 6.66
N GLY A 179 -9.47 -8.82 7.07
CA GLY A 179 -9.96 -7.45 6.90
C GLY A 179 -9.34 -6.47 7.90
N ALA A 180 -9.32 -5.19 7.55
CA ALA A 180 -8.79 -4.11 8.38
C ALA A 180 -9.50 -4.02 9.75
N GLY A 181 -10.80 -4.30 9.82
CA GLY A 181 -11.56 -4.36 11.07
C GLY A 181 -11.02 -5.40 12.05
N PHE A 182 -10.82 -6.64 11.58
CA PHE A 182 -10.22 -7.71 12.39
C PHE A 182 -8.78 -7.39 12.78
N GLN A 183 -7.99 -6.80 11.88
CA GLN A 183 -6.61 -6.41 12.19
C GLN A 183 -6.56 -5.36 13.32
N ARG A 184 -7.43 -4.35 13.29
CA ARG A 184 -7.57 -3.38 14.38
C ARG A 184 -7.96 -4.04 15.70
N GLN A 185 -8.91 -4.98 15.66
CA GLN A 185 -9.31 -5.73 16.85
C GLN A 185 -8.15 -6.57 17.41
N TYR A 186 -7.37 -7.23 16.56
CA TYR A 186 -6.23 -8.05 16.96
C TYR A 186 -5.12 -7.19 17.58
N LEU A 187 -4.88 -6.01 17.01
CA LEU A 187 -3.95 -5.03 17.58
C LEU A 187 -4.41 -4.57 18.96
N ALA A 188 -5.70 -4.26 19.13
CA ALA A 188 -6.27 -3.84 20.41
C ALA A 188 -6.20 -4.95 21.48
N MET A 189 -6.37 -6.21 21.08
CA MET A 189 -6.24 -7.38 21.97
C MET A 189 -4.79 -7.79 22.26
N GLY A 190 -3.79 -7.13 21.66
CA GLY A 190 -2.38 -7.55 21.75
C GLY A 190 -2.05 -8.86 21.02
N LYS A 191 -2.97 -9.37 20.18
CA LYS A 191 -2.79 -10.53 19.30
C LYS A 191 -2.11 -10.18 17.98
N SER A 192 -1.76 -8.91 17.79
CA SER A 192 -0.86 -8.47 16.74
C SER A 192 -0.03 -7.30 17.26
N VAL A 193 1.13 -7.11 16.66
CA VAL A 193 2.06 -6.01 16.95
C VAL A 193 2.16 -5.00 15.82
N SER A 194 1.44 -5.24 14.72
CA SER A 194 1.44 -4.40 13.52
C SER A 194 0.00 -3.99 13.17
N PRO A 195 -0.26 -2.73 12.79
CA PRO A 195 -1.57 -2.30 12.29
C PRO A 195 -1.87 -2.83 10.87
N LEU A 196 -0.83 -3.28 10.16
CA LEU A 196 -0.91 -3.76 8.78
C LEU A 196 0.03 -4.95 8.59
N GLY A 197 -0.42 -6.02 7.93
CA GLY A 197 0.36 -7.23 7.70
C GLY A 197 -0.01 -7.97 6.41
N GLN A 198 0.74 -9.02 6.07
CA GLN A 198 0.59 -9.73 4.80
C GLN A 198 -0.77 -10.42 4.61
N HIS A 199 -1.49 -10.73 5.69
CA HIS A 199 -2.88 -11.21 5.61
C HIS A 199 -3.81 -10.23 4.89
N GLN A 200 -3.63 -8.92 5.06
CA GLN A 200 -4.48 -7.91 4.41
C GLN A 200 -4.26 -7.82 2.90
N PHE A 201 -3.12 -8.34 2.43
CA PHE A 201 -2.75 -8.44 1.03
C PHE A 201 -2.95 -9.85 0.45
N GLY A 202 -3.47 -10.79 1.24
CA GLY A 202 -3.69 -12.18 0.81
C GLY A 202 -2.40 -12.98 0.62
N LEU A 203 -1.31 -12.57 1.27
CA LEU A 203 0.03 -13.15 1.13
C LEU A 203 0.52 -13.85 2.40
N ALA A 204 -0.41 -14.17 3.30
CA ALA A 204 -0.14 -14.94 4.50
C ALA A 204 -1.33 -15.82 4.88
N SER A 205 -1.04 -16.87 5.63
CA SER A 205 -2.01 -17.82 6.14
C SER A 205 -1.64 -18.25 7.55
N ASP A 206 -2.66 -18.42 8.40
CA ASP A 206 -2.53 -19.09 9.68
C ASP A 206 -3.07 -20.51 9.51
N ILE A 207 -2.27 -21.53 9.80
CA ILE A 207 -2.60 -22.94 9.58
C ILE A 207 -2.46 -23.69 10.90
N GLY A 208 -3.53 -24.34 11.35
CA GLY A 208 -3.53 -25.20 12.53
C GLY A 208 -3.19 -26.64 12.17
N ILE A 209 -2.32 -27.28 12.96
CA ILE A 209 -2.10 -28.72 12.93
C ILE A 209 -3.00 -29.36 13.99
N HIS A 210 -3.80 -30.36 13.62
CA HIS A 210 -4.75 -31.03 14.50
C HIS A 210 -4.41 -32.51 14.66
N TYR A 211 -4.49 -33.02 15.89
CA TYR A 211 -4.40 -34.44 16.22
C TYR A 211 -5.61 -34.84 17.07
N ARG A 212 -6.34 -35.88 16.65
CA ARG A 212 -7.57 -36.36 17.33
C ARG A 212 -8.54 -35.21 17.66
N GLY A 213 -8.76 -34.31 16.69
CA GLY A 213 -9.66 -33.16 16.81
C GLY A 213 -9.10 -31.93 17.56
N LYS A 214 -7.97 -32.05 18.26
CA LYS A 214 -7.37 -30.94 19.02
C LYS A 214 -6.25 -30.26 18.23
N GLN A 215 -6.24 -28.92 18.22
CA GLN A 215 -5.13 -28.17 17.63
C GLN A 215 -3.88 -28.33 18.50
N LEU A 216 -2.77 -28.69 17.87
CA LEU A 216 -1.46 -28.76 18.50
C LEU A 216 -0.93 -27.34 18.73
N GLN A 217 -0.36 -27.14 19.92
CA GLN A 217 0.29 -25.89 20.33
C GLN A 217 1.83 -26.03 20.36
N ASN A 218 2.34 -27.25 20.14
CA ASN A 218 3.78 -27.50 20.21
C ASN A 218 4.48 -26.95 18.96
N MET A 219 5.36 -25.98 19.20
CA MET A 219 6.19 -25.30 18.20
C MET A 219 7.01 -26.25 17.33
N ALA A 220 7.45 -27.40 17.87
CA ALA A 220 8.27 -28.36 17.12
C ALA A 220 7.54 -28.90 15.88
N HIS A 221 6.22 -29.11 15.96
CA HIS A 221 5.44 -29.55 14.80
C HIS A 221 5.38 -28.47 13.72
N TYR A 222 5.19 -27.21 14.14
CA TYR A 222 5.17 -26.07 13.22
C TYR A 222 6.55 -25.76 12.63
N LYS A 223 7.64 -26.02 13.37
CA LYS A 223 8.99 -25.92 12.82
C LYS A 223 9.16 -26.89 11.65
N THR A 224 8.90 -28.18 11.84
CA THR A 224 8.98 -29.13 10.71
C THR A 224 8.04 -28.76 9.57
N PHE A 225 6.80 -28.38 9.89
CA PHE A 225 5.78 -28.07 8.89
C PHE A 225 6.05 -26.79 8.10
N LEU A 226 6.13 -25.66 8.77
CA LEU A 226 6.16 -24.34 8.14
C LEU A 226 7.57 -23.81 7.92
N ASN A 227 8.54 -24.19 8.77
CA ASN A 227 9.94 -23.80 8.55
C ASN A 227 10.64 -24.74 7.58
N ASP A 228 10.73 -26.02 7.93
CA ASP A 228 11.59 -26.94 7.19
C ASP A 228 10.96 -27.31 5.84
N ILE A 229 9.71 -27.75 5.83
CA ILE A 229 8.98 -28.01 4.58
C ILE A 229 8.64 -26.70 3.86
N GLY A 230 8.05 -25.72 4.57
CA GLY A 230 7.68 -24.43 3.99
C GLY A 230 8.85 -23.66 3.38
N GLY A 231 10.01 -23.69 4.03
CA GLY A 231 11.25 -23.06 3.54
C GLY A 231 11.73 -23.63 2.20
N ARG A 232 11.48 -24.91 1.90
CA ARG A 232 11.80 -25.50 0.57
C ARG A 232 11.01 -24.86 -0.56
N TYR A 233 9.84 -24.29 -0.26
CA TYR A 233 9.00 -23.56 -1.22
C TYR A 233 9.27 -22.05 -1.21
N GLY A 234 10.25 -21.59 -0.42
CA GLY A 234 10.56 -20.18 -0.24
C GLY A 234 9.48 -19.42 0.52
N LEU A 235 8.73 -20.10 1.41
CA LEU A 235 7.80 -19.44 2.32
C LEU A 235 8.50 -19.12 3.65
N THR A 236 8.06 -18.04 4.29
CA THR A 236 8.60 -17.59 5.57
C THR A 236 7.68 -18.02 6.71
N TRP A 237 8.24 -18.71 7.70
CA TRP A 237 7.53 -19.11 8.90
C TRP A 237 7.54 -18.02 9.99
N GLY A 238 6.37 -17.71 10.55
CA GLY A 238 6.22 -16.74 11.63
C GLY A 238 6.86 -17.15 12.95
N GLY A 239 7.20 -18.43 13.14
CA GLY A 239 7.96 -18.90 14.29
C GLY A 239 9.38 -18.34 14.36
N ASN A 240 9.92 -17.83 13.24
CA ASN A 240 11.24 -17.21 13.17
C ASN A 240 11.24 -15.70 13.49
N PHE A 241 10.07 -15.09 13.71
CA PHE A 241 9.96 -13.67 13.98
C PHE A 241 10.52 -13.31 15.36
N LYS A 242 11.46 -12.37 15.42
CA LYS A 242 12.12 -11.98 16.68
C LYS A 242 11.23 -11.18 17.62
N GLY A 243 10.29 -10.41 17.07
CA GLY A 243 9.45 -9.47 17.83
C GLY A 243 8.06 -9.98 18.18
N PHE A 244 7.56 -10.96 17.44
CA PHE A 244 6.22 -11.54 17.58
C PHE A 244 6.21 -12.93 16.96
N VAL A 245 6.63 -13.92 17.74
CA VAL A 245 6.66 -15.32 17.30
C VAL A 245 5.24 -15.81 17.07
N ASP A 246 4.95 -16.24 15.84
CA ASP A 246 3.62 -16.69 15.42
C ASP A 246 3.73 -18.08 14.78
N SER A 247 3.50 -19.12 15.59
CA SER A 247 3.84 -20.50 15.22
C SER A 247 2.99 -21.08 14.09
N ASN A 248 1.73 -20.68 13.98
CA ASN A 248 0.81 -21.16 12.96
C ASN A 248 0.87 -20.30 11.68
N HIS A 249 1.67 -19.24 11.67
CA HIS A 249 1.73 -18.28 10.59
C HIS A 249 2.75 -18.64 9.51
N VAL A 250 2.37 -18.50 8.25
CA VAL A 250 3.26 -18.56 7.10
C VAL A 250 2.94 -17.43 6.13
N GLN A 251 3.97 -16.81 5.57
CA GLN A 251 3.81 -15.70 4.63
C GLN A 251 4.78 -15.80 3.45
N TYR A 252 4.44 -15.11 2.35
CA TYR A 252 5.22 -15.16 1.12
C TYR A 252 6.54 -14.41 1.22
N PHE A 253 6.51 -13.15 1.69
CA PHE A 253 7.71 -12.34 1.85
C PHE A 253 8.28 -12.48 3.27
N LEU A 254 9.59 -12.27 3.46
CA LEU A 254 10.21 -12.34 4.79
C LEU A 254 9.60 -11.34 5.77
N ASN A 255 9.34 -10.12 5.31
CA ASN A 255 8.74 -9.05 6.08
C ASN A 255 8.10 -7.99 5.16
N SER A 256 7.44 -6.99 5.75
CA SER A 256 6.81 -5.91 4.99
C SER A 256 7.79 -5.04 4.20
N SER A 257 9.07 -4.97 4.60
CA SER A 257 10.10 -4.25 3.82
C SER A 257 10.37 -4.93 2.49
N GLU A 258 10.48 -6.27 2.47
CA GLU A 258 10.63 -7.01 1.22
C GLU A 258 9.38 -6.90 0.34
N LEU A 259 8.18 -6.97 0.93
CA LEU A 259 6.93 -6.73 0.22
C LEU A 259 6.94 -5.36 -0.48
N LEU A 260 7.30 -4.29 0.24
CA LEU A 260 7.32 -2.93 -0.31
C LEU A 260 8.42 -2.70 -1.35
N ARG A 261 9.56 -3.40 -1.24
CA ARG A 261 10.58 -3.36 -2.31
C ARG A 261 10.07 -4.01 -3.59
N ARG A 262 9.24 -5.06 -3.48
CA ARG A 262 8.64 -5.72 -4.65
C ARG A 262 7.44 -4.96 -5.23
N PHE A 263 6.63 -4.36 -4.37
CA PHE A 263 5.41 -3.64 -4.73
C PHE A 263 5.38 -2.26 -4.03
N PRO A 264 6.14 -1.28 -4.56
CA PRO A 264 6.29 0.05 -3.94
C PRO A 264 4.96 0.80 -3.81
N GLU A 265 3.98 0.50 -4.67
CA GLU A 265 2.63 1.07 -4.66
C GLU A 265 1.88 0.80 -3.35
N LEU A 266 2.19 -0.32 -2.69
CA LEU A 266 1.55 -0.67 -1.42
C LEU A 266 1.93 0.28 -0.28
N ARG A 267 2.97 1.12 -0.45
CA ARG A 267 3.38 2.10 0.58
C ARG A 267 2.21 2.99 1.01
N PHE A 268 1.24 3.25 0.13
CA PHE A 268 0.02 4.01 0.44
C PHE A 268 -0.71 3.49 1.70
N GLU A 269 -0.72 2.18 1.92
CA GLU A 269 -1.36 1.56 3.08
C GLU A 269 -0.51 1.66 4.35
N PHE A 270 0.81 1.75 4.21
CA PHE A 270 1.76 1.76 5.33
C PHE A 270 2.04 3.17 5.86
N GLU A 271 2.08 4.17 4.98
CA GLU A 271 2.38 5.57 5.30
C GLU A 271 1.50 6.17 6.41
N PRO A 272 0.17 5.90 6.47
CA PRO A 272 -0.68 6.33 7.60
C PRO A 272 -0.20 5.84 8.97
N PHE A 273 0.56 4.75 9.01
CA PHE A 273 1.07 4.13 10.24
C PHE A 273 2.54 4.46 10.52
N ALA A 274 3.20 5.33 9.74
CA ALA A 274 4.61 5.69 9.93
C ALA A 274 4.93 6.13 11.36
N ARG A 275 4.08 6.96 11.97
CA ARG A 275 4.24 7.40 13.37
C ARG A 275 4.14 6.24 14.36
N TYR A 276 3.23 5.29 14.13
CA TYR A 276 3.11 4.08 14.96
C TYR A 276 4.41 3.28 14.94
N PHE A 277 4.97 3.04 13.74
CA PHE A 277 6.22 2.29 13.58
C PHE A 277 7.40 2.99 14.27
N LYS A 278 7.58 4.31 14.06
CA LYS A 278 8.64 5.11 14.73
C LYS A 278 8.52 5.05 16.26
N ASN A 279 7.30 5.23 16.79
CA ASN A 279 7.05 5.15 18.24
C ASN A 279 7.34 3.76 18.80
N ARG A 280 7.01 2.69 18.05
CA ARG A 280 7.32 1.32 18.44
C ARG A 280 8.82 1.10 18.56
N VAL A 281 9.60 1.54 17.57
CA VAL A 281 11.07 1.43 17.61
C VAL A 281 11.61 2.18 18.82
N LYS A 282 11.25 3.45 19.00
CA LYS A 282 11.68 4.27 20.15
C LYS A 282 11.41 3.58 21.49
N ARG A 283 10.19 3.07 21.69
CA ARG A 283 9.79 2.39 22.93
C ARG A 283 10.57 1.09 23.17
N MET A 284 10.77 0.28 22.13
CA MET A 284 11.46 -1.01 22.27
C MET A 284 12.97 -0.84 22.48
N THR A 285 13.59 0.14 21.81
CA THR A 285 14.98 0.51 22.05
C THR A 285 15.18 1.03 23.48
N ALA A 286 14.31 1.94 23.95
CA ALA A 286 14.36 2.43 25.33
C ALA A 286 14.21 1.31 26.39
N ALA A 287 13.51 0.22 26.05
CA ALA A 287 13.34 -0.95 26.90
C ALA A 287 14.46 -2.01 26.76
N GLY A 288 15.55 -1.72 26.02
CA GLY A 288 16.64 -2.67 25.78
C GLY A 288 16.25 -3.87 24.89
N LYS A 289 15.16 -3.76 24.13
CA LYS A 289 14.59 -4.85 23.29
C LYS A 289 14.68 -4.53 21.80
N GLU A 290 15.75 -3.84 21.40
CA GLU A 290 15.96 -3.36 20.03
C GLU A 290 15.95 -4.49 18.98
N ALA A 291 16.54 -5.65 19.29
CA ALA A 291 16.54 -6.82 18.40
C ALA A 291 15.12 -7.33 18.01
N LYS A 292 14.08 -6.93 18.76
CA LYS A 292 12.67 -7.29 18.49
C LYS A 292 11.98 -6.36 17.48
N VAL A 293 12.65 -5.30 17.02
CA VAL A 293 12.09 -4.30 16.09
C VAL A 293 12.92 -4.11 14.83
N GLU A 294 13.85 -5.01 14.53
CA GLU A 294 14.67 -4.93 13.32
C GLU A 294 13.83 -4.93 12.03
N ASP A 295 12.78 -5.76 11.93
CA ASP A 295 11.86 -5.72 10.78
C ASP A 295 11.10 -4.39 10.67
N THR A 296 10.79 -3.76 11.82
CA THR A 296 10.16 -2.43 11.83
C THR A 296 11.14 -1.34 11.38
N LYS A 297 12.42 -1.43 11.75
CA LYS A 297 13.45 -0.51 11.24
C LYS A 297 13.67 -0.68 9.74
N ALA A 298 13.70 -1.93 9.25
CA ALA A 298 13.82 -2.23 7.83
C ALA A 298 12.62 -1.67 7.03
N LEU A 299 11.41 -1.81 7.57
CA LEU A 299 10.20 -1.21 7.00
C LEU A 299 10.34 0.32 6.91
N LEU A 300 10.74 0.98 7.99
CA LEU A 300 10.93 2.43 8.01
C LEU A 300 12.01 2.90 7.02
N ALA A 301 13.13 2.19 6.92
CA ALA A 301 14.17 2.50 5.94
C ALA A 301 13.66 2.32 4.50
N THR A 302 12.80 1.33 4.25
CA THR A 302 12.19 1.12 2.94
C THR A 302 11.20 2.22 2.60
N LEU A 303 10.31 2.58 3.53
CA LEU A 303 9.38 3.70 3.35
C LEU A 303 10.12 4.99 3.03
N HIS A 304 11.18 5.28 3.80
CA HIS A 304 12.04 6.43 3.57
C HIS A 304 12.59 6.44 2.14
N SER A 305 13.17 5.33 1.70
CA SER A 305 13.72 5.21 0.34
C SER A 305 12.66 5.37 -0.75
N LEU A 306 11.43 4.90 -0.51
CA LEU A 306 10.35 4.96 -1.50
C LEU A 306 9.75 6.36 -1.62
N HIS A 307 9.81 7.16 -0.56
CA HIS A 307 9.25 8.51 -0.58
C HIS A 307 10.31 9.61 -0.71
N PHE A 308 11.59 9.29 -0.69
CA PHE A 308 12.67 10.28 -0.83
C PHE A 308 12.47 11.10 -2.12
N ASN A 309 12.62 12.43 -2.01
CA ASN A 309 12.34 13.39 -3.09
C ASN A 309 10.90 13.36 -3.64
N THR A 310 9.93 12.82 -2.90
CA THR A 310 8.49 12.87 -3.26
C THR A 310 7.73 13.88 -2.39
N PRO A 311 6.54 14.35 -2.83
CA PRO A 311 5.71 15.25 -2.04
C PRO A 311 5.35 14.70 -0.66
N CYS A 312 5.30 15.59 0.34
CA CYS A 312 4.98 15.24 1.72
C CYS A 312 4.17 16.34 2.42
N THR A 313 3.51 15.99 3.52
CA THR A 313 2.81 16.96 4.37
C THR A 313 3.69 17.41 5.53
N CYS A 314 4.03 18.70 5.59
CA CYS A 314 5.02 19.23 6.54
C CYS A 314 4.45 19.46 7.94
N ASP A 315 3.22 19.96 8.00
CA ASP A 315 2.59 20.43 9.23
C ASP A 315 1.21 19.77 9.35
N THR A 316 1.15 18.47 9.64
CA THR A 316 -0.12 17.70 9.69
C THR A 316 -1.20 18.29 10.61
N LEU A 317 -0.80 19.17 11.55
CA LEU A 317 -1.66 19.82 12.54
C LEU A 317 -1.94 21.31 12.27
N ALA A 318 -1.20 22.00 11.40
CA ALA A 318 -1.42 23.43 11.14
C ALA A 318 -2.28 23.62 9.89
N GLN A 319 -3.60 23.70 10.07
CA GLN A 319 -4.51 24.08 9.00
C GLN A 319 -4.11 25.45 8.45
N ARG A 320 -3.91 25.55 7.14
CA ARG A 320 -3.64 26.82 6.47
C ARG A 320 -4.97 27.44 6.01
N PRO A 321 -5.05 28.78 5.91
CA PRO A 321 -6.15 29.43 5.21
C PRO A 321 -6.23 28.91 3.77
N THR A 322 -7.43 28.52 3.35
CA THR A 322 -7.67 28.13 1.96
C THR A 322 -7.51 29.35 1.06
N SER A 323 -6.72 29.23 -0.01
CA SER A 323 -6.46 30.35 -0.91
C SER A 323 -7.74 30.76 -1.65
N LYS A 324 -7.88 32.06 -1.98
CA LYS A 324 -8.99 32.55 -2.82
C LYS A 324 -9.07 31.82 -4.16
N ARG A 325 -7.94 31.31 -4.66
CA ARG A 325 -7.84 30.53 -5.92
C ARG A 325 -8.54 29.18 -5.81
N VAL A 326 -8.35 28.46 -4.70
CA VAL A 326 -9.05 27.20 -4.45
C VAL A 326 -10.57 27.42 -4.38
N LEU A 327 -11.02 28.54 -3.80
CA LEU A 327 -12.44 28.89 -3.79
C LEU A 327 -12.97 29.26 -5.18
N ALA A 328 -12.16 29.95 -5.99
CA ALA A 328 -12.51 30.29 -7.37
C ALA A 328 -12.63 29.04 -8.27
N ILE A 329 -11.69 28.10 -8.16
CA ILE A 329 -11.76 26.85 -8.94
C ILE A 329 -12.95 26.00 -8.52
N GLN A 330 -13.32 25.98 -7.24
CA GLN A 330 -14.54 25.32 -6.78
C GLN A 330 -15.77 25.89 -7.50
N LYS A 331 -15.86 27.22 -7.65
CA LYS A 331 -16.95 27.87 -8.40
C LYS A 331 -16.94 27.51 -9.88
N GLN A 332 -15.76 27.45 -10.51
CA GLN A 332 -15.63 27.01 -11.90
C GLN A 332 -16.07 25.56 -12.08
N MET A 333 -15.68 24.66 -11.17
CA MET A 333 -16.07 23.25 -11.24
C MET A 333 -17.57 23.02 -11.04
N LYS A 334 -18.29 23.93 -10.36
CA LYS A 334 -19.76 23.88 -10.30
C LYS A 334 -20.41 23.95 -11.68
N THR A 335 -19.82 24.71 -12.63
CA THR A 335 -20.35 24.77 -14.00
C THR A 335 -20.09 23.49 -14.77
N ALA A 336 -19.13 22.67 -14.33
CA ALA A 336 -18.82 21.35 -14.86
C ALA A 336 -19.56 20.22 -14.12
N GLY A 337 -20.49 20.54 -13.21
CA GLY A 337 -21.33 19.55 -12.52
C GLY A 337 -20.89 19.15 -11.11
N TYR A 338 -19.88 19.81 -10.52
CA TYR A 338 -19.54 19.63 -9.10
C TYR A 338 -20.65 20.14 -8.19
N VAL A 339 -21.10 19.29 -7.26
CA VAL A 339 -22.16 19.59 -6.29
C VAL A 339 -21.56 19.61 -4.88
N ALA A 340 -21.33 20.79 -4.33
CA ALA A 340 -20.61 20.97 -3.06
C ALA A 340 -21.20 20.23 -1.84
N ARG A 341 -22.49 19.89 -1.84
CA ARG A 341 -23.16 19.14 -0.76
C ARG A 341 -23.10 17.62 -0.91
N ARG A 342 -22.56 17.12 -2.02
CA ARG A 342 -22.49 15.69 -2.36
C ARG A 342 -21.07 15.27 -2.69
N ASP A 343 -20.37 16.06 -3.49
CA ASP A 343 -19.10 15.71 -4.10
C ASP A 343 -17.89 16.15 -3.26
N LEU A 344 -16.82 15.35 -3.30
CA LEU A 344 -15.54 15.71 -2.72
C LEU A 344 -14.68 16.39 -3.77
N MET A 345 -13.82 17.32 -3.34
CA MET A 345 -12.79 17.87 -4.20
C MET A 345 -11.46 17.93 -3.46
N VAL A 346 -10.42 17.42 -4.09
CA VAL A 346 -9.03 17.57 -3.64
C VAL A 346 -8.27 18.45 -4.63
N VAL A 347 -7.59 19.47 -4.12
CA VAL A 347 -6.90 20.48 -4.92
C VAL A 347 -5.43 20.55 -4.52
N GLY A 348 -4.52 20.27 -5.45
CA GLY A 348 -3.10 20.57 -5.33
C GLY A 348 -2.79 21.95 -5.89
N ASP A 349 -2.17 22.83 -5.11
CA ASP A 349 -1.74 24.16 -5.55
C ASP A 349 -0.20 24.21 -5.54
N LEU A 350 0.41 24.12 -6.72
CA LEU A 350 1.86 24.09 -6.89
C LEU A 350 2.50 25.44 -6.57
N ASP A 351 1.81 26.56 -6.78
CA ASP A 351 2.35 27.87 -6.40
C ASP A 351 2.42 28.00 -4.88
N ALA A 352 1.31 27.69 -4.20
CA ALA A 352 1.18 27.80 -2.75
C ALA A 352 1.86 26.66 -2.00
N GLN A 353 2.22 25.57 -2.69
CA GLN A 353 2.73 24.34 -2.10
C GLN A 353 1.76 23.79 -1.04
N THR A 354 0.50 23.61 -1.44
CA THR A 354 -0.57 23.13 -0.55
C THR A 354 -1.44 22.06 -1.22
N ALA A 355 -2.00 21.17 -0.40
CA ALA A 355 -3.11 20.30 -0.78
C ALA A 355 -4.36 20.69 0.04
N THR A 356 -5.51 20.83 -0.62
CA THR A 356 -6.78 21.19 0.02
C THR A 356 -7.84 20.13 -0.25
N LEU A 357 -8.50 19.65 0.80
CA LEU A 357 -9.73 18.85 0.73
C LEU A 357 -10.94 19.75 1.00
N LEU A 358 -11.92 19.71 0.08
CA LEU A 358 -13.25 20.29 0.24
C LEU A 358 -14.25 19.13 0.39
N HIS A 359 -14.85 19.02 1.58
CA HIS A 359 -15.75 17.93 1.94
C HIS A 359 -17.23 18.36 1.87
N PRO A 360 -18.16 17.46 1.50
CA PRO A 360 -19.60 17.72 1.44
C PRO A 360 -20.23 18.33 2.70
N THR A 361 -19.63 18.09 3.86
CA THR A 361 -20.09 18.59 5.16
C THR A 361 -19.75 20.07 5.39
N GLY A 362 -19.12 20.73 4.41
CA GLY A 362 -18.63 22.10 4.53
C GLY A 362 -17.24 22.20 5.16
N LEU A 363 -16.67 21.08 5.62
CA LEU A 363 -15.30 21.06 6.11
C LEU A 363 -14.32 21.31 4.96
N VAL A 364 -13.42 22.28 5.15
CA VAL A 364 -12.32 22.56 4.24
C VAL A 364 -11.00 22.42 4.99
N ARG A 365 -10.12 21.53 4.54
CA ARG A 365 -8.82 21.29 5.18
C ARG A 365 -7.70 21.55 4.18
N THR A 366 -6.88 22.56 4.46
CA THR A 366 -5.69 22.88 3.66
C THR A 366 -4.43 22.55 4.43
N LEU A 367 -3.56 21.77 3.81
CA LEU A 367 -2.31 21.27 4.36
C LEU A 367 -1.13 21.86 3.57
N ARG A 368 -0.08 22.24 4.31
CA ARG A 368 1.19 22.64 3.70
C ARG A 368 1.94 21.41 3.21
N MET A 369 2.44 21.49 1.99
CA MET A 369 3.20 20.45 1.33
C MET A 369 4.67 20.87 1.18
N GLY A 370 5.54 19.87 1.02
CA GLY A 370 6.97 20.02 0.78
C GLY A 370 7.52 18.73 0.17
N VAL A 371 8.82 18.51 0.26
CA VAL A 371 9.47 17.32 -0.30
C VAL A 371 10.16 16.52 0.80
N TRP A 372 9.97 15.19 0.81
CA TRP A 372 10.64 14.30 1.76
C TRP A 372 12.16 14.34 1.55
N LYS A 373 12.88 14.50 2.65
CA LYS A 373 14.34 14.45 2.75
C LYS A 373 14.81 13.39 3.73
#